data_AF-A0AAE3NAK4-F1
#
_entry.id   AF-A0AAE3NAK4-F1
#
_cell.length_a   1.000
_cell.length_b   1.000
_cell.length_c   1.000
_cell.angle_alpha   90.00
_cell.angle_beta   90.00
_cell.angle_gamma   90.00
#
_symmetry.space_group_name_H-M   'P 1'
#
loop_
_entity.id
_entity.type
_entity.pdbx_description
1 polymer ?
#
loop_
_entity_poly.entity_id
_entity_poly.type
_entity_poly.pdbx_seq_one_letter_code
_entity_poly.pdbx_strand_id
1 'polypeptide(L)'
;MAEPHHLAQWYPTAAYLYVLCLDTLALAWEYLRRHPDYQLDWLRHHRRRPMHPVAQNAAHRWGLRLLEDPVLDARDAHPAWLPGHDAVVQLHPDTDPPPDAAAFAFWHIPGHKQLLHDGKGLALIAHSPGHCARFAVAPGLEDGMAVAYARRGGRGSAAPARDSASMHAARPRPPPAALLELHTLQALDATLAGASLREMAEGLFGADAVATDWHADGDLRARVRRLARRGDALMRGSYRRLAQLPPLEKGRFEEDAKRP
;
A
#
# COMPACT_ATOMS: atom_id res chain seq x y z
N MET A 1 -37.92 2.82 15.80
CA MET A 1 -36.68 2.60 16.58
C MET A 1 -35.55 2.61 15.58
N ALA A 2 -34.92 3.77 15.37
CA ALA A 2 -33.79 3.90 14.46
C ALA A 2 -32.56 3.32 15.19
N GLU A 3 -32.05 2.19 14.71
CA GLU A 3 -30.75 1.65 15.10
C GLU A 3 -29.68 2.76 14.93
N PRO A 4 -28.76 2.93 15.89
CA PRO A 4 -27.73 3.94 15.79
C PRO A 4 -26.87 3.59 14.59
N HIS A 5 -26.90 4.43 13.57
CA HIS A 5 -25.98 4.35 12.45
C HIS A 5 -24.56 4.18 13.02
N HIS A 6 -23.99 2.99 12.86
CA HIS A 6 -22.61 2.89 12.42
C HIS A 6 -22.56 3.82 11.21
N LEU A 7 -22.24 5.11 11.41
CA LEU A 7 -21.77 5.97 10.35
C LEU A 7 -20.55 5.23 9.84
N ALA A 8 -20.79 4.40 8.83
CA ALA A 8 -19.85 3.40 8.41
C ALA A 8 -18.56 4.15 8.13
N GLN A 9 -17.44 3.71 8.72
CA GLN A 9 -16.19 4.47 8.79
C GLN A 9 -15.69 4.95 7.41
N TRP A 10 -16.25 4.40 6.33
CA TRP A 10 -16.02 4.81 4.95
C TRP A 10 -16.67 6.14 4.52
N TYR A 11 -17.69 6.63 5.22
CA TYR A 11 -18.47 7.80 4.79
C TYR A 11 -17.65 9.10 4.77
N PRO A 12 -16.81 9.43 5.78
CA PRO A 12 -16.01 10.65 5.76
C PRO A 12 -14.83 10.53 4.78
N THR A 13 -14.89 11.19 3.62
CA THR A 13 -13.78 11.24 2.65
C THR A 13 -12.48 11.77 3.26
N ALA A 14 -12.57 12.60 4.31
CA ALA A 14 -11.42 13.09 5.07
C ALA A 14 -10.54 11.95 5.64
N ALA A 15 -11.14 10.80 6.00
CA ALA A 15 -10.42 9.63 6.49
C ALA A 15 -9.47 9.02 5.43
N TYR A 16 -9.63 9.38 4.16
CA TYR A 16 -8.85 8.84 3.04
C TYR A 16 -7.82 9.84 2.48
N LEU A 17 -7.70 11.05 3.03
CA LEU A 17 -6.77 12.06 2.50
C LEU A 17 -5.30 11.60 2.55
N TYR A 18 -4.95 10.68 3.45
CA TYR A 18 -3.61 10.11 3.52
C TYR A 18 -3.22 9.34 2.24
N VAL A 19 -4.21 8.79 1.51
CA VAL A 19 -4.02 8.07 0.23
C VAL A 19 -3.32 8.95 -0.80
N LEU A 20 -3.53 10.27 -0.75
CA LEU A 20 -2.91 11.23 -1.67
C LEU A 20 -1.38 11.29 -1.56
N CYS A 21 -0.81 10.75 -0.49
CA CYS A 21 0.63 10.74 -0.22
C CYS A 21 1.25 9.34 -0.30
N LEU A 22 0.48 8.30 -0.64
CA LEU A 22 0.97 6.94 -0.69
C LEU A 22 1.68 6.65 -2.01
N ASP A 23 2.78 5.91 -1.91
CA ASP A 23 3.39 5.28 -3.08
C ASP A 23 2.67 3.97 -3.45
N THR A 24 3.14 3.33 -4.53
CA THR A 24 2.52 2.12 -5.07
C THR A 24 2.56 0.92 -4.11
N LEU A 25 3.59 0.79 -3.27
CA LEU A 25 3.70 -0.30 -2.30
C LEU A 25 2.75 -0.10 -1.12
N ALA A 26 2.63 1.13 -0.65
CA ALA A 26 1.67 1.53 0.36
C ALA A 26 0.23 1.36 -0.14
N LEU A 27 -0.06 1.75 -1.39
CA LEU A 27 -1.36 1.50 -2.02
C LEU A 27 -1.65 -0.01 -2.14
N ALA A 28 -0.67 -0.81 -2.56
CA ALA A 28 -0.84 -2.27 -2.64
C ALA A 28 -1.23 -2.88 -1.29
N TRP A 29 -0.63 -2.37 -0.20
CA TRP A 29 -0.97 -2.77 1.16
C TRP A 29 -2.40 -2.41 1.54
N GLU A 30 -2.86 -1.20 1.23
CA GLU A 30 -4.24 -0.80 1.52
C GLU A 30 -5.27 -1.73 0.88
N TYR A 31 -5.02 -2.18 -0.35
CA TYR A 31 -5.90 -3.15 -0.99
C TYR A 31 -5.78 -4.55 -0.37
N LEU A 32 -4.57 -5.01 -0.04
CA LEU A 32 -4.33 -6.33 0.55
C LEU A 32 -4.94 -6.45 1.95
N ARG A 33 -4.73 -5.47 2.83
CA ARG A 33 -5.19 -5.54 4.23
C ARG A 33 -6.71 -5.61 4.38
N ARG A 34 -7.45 -5.20 3.35
CA ARG A 34 -8.92 -5.27 3.24
C ARG A 34 -9.43 -6.62 2.73
N HIS A 35 -8.56 -7.51 2.26
CA HIS A 35 -8.96 -8.81 1.77
C HIS A 35 -9.39 -9.71 2.94
N PRO A 36 -10.63 -10.26 2.94
CA PRO A 36 -11.12 -11.10 4.03
C PRO A 36 -10.24 -12.33 4.31
N ASP A 37 -9.81 -13.05 3.26
CA ASP A 37 -8.91 -14.19 3.44
C ASP A 37 -7.54 -13.81 4.01
N TYR A 38 -7.01 -12.62 3.70
CA TYR A 38 -5.76 -12.14 4.29
C TYR A 38 -5.94 -11.92 5.79
N GLN A 39 -7.04 -11.26 6.18
CA GLN A 39 -7.39 -11.05 7.58
C GLN A 39 -7.59 -12.38 8.33
N LEU A 40 -8.21 -13.37 7.69
CA LEU A 40 -8.36 -14.71 8.26
C LEU A 40 -7.01 -15.43 8.40
N ASP A 41 -6.14 -15.36 7.41
CA ASP A 41 -4.79 -15.94 7.49
C ASP A 41 -3.97 -15.26 8.59
N TRP A 42 -4.03 -13.93 8.71
CA TRP A 42 -3.42 -13.20 9.83
C TRP A 42 -4.02 -13.64 11.18
N LEU A 43 -5.35 -13.75 11.29
CA LEU A 43 -6.02 -14.21 12.52
C LEU A 43 -5.60 -15.62 12.95
N ARG A 44 -5.40 -16.52 11.98
CA ARG A 44 -4.96 -17.91 12.23
C ARG A 44 -3.51 -18.00 12.68
N HIS A 45 -2.66 -17.11 12.17
CA HIS A 45 -1.22 -17.21 12.35
C HIS A 45 -0.66 -16.26 13.43
N HIS A 46 -1.26 -15.09 13.70
CA HIS A 46 -0.74 -14.16 14.73
C HIS A 46 -0.77 -14.75 16.15
N ARG A 47 -1.72 -15.65 16.46
CA ARG A 47 -1.79 -16.33 17.77
C ARG A 47 -0.76 -17.45 17.92
N ARG A 48 -0.18 -17.92 16.81
CA ARG A 48 0.80 -19.01 16.80
C ARG A 48 2.19 -18.39 16.67
N ARG A 49 3.14 -18.77 17.54
CA ARG A 49 4.50 -18.22 17.54
C ARG A 49 5.06 -18.10 16.09
N PRO A 50 5.63 -16.96 15.68
CA PRO A 50 5.94 -16.64 14.27
C PRO A 50 7.06 -17.48 13.62
N MET A 51 7.60 -18.50 14.29
CA MET A 51 8.69 -19.33 13.78
C MET A 51 8.25 -20.64 13.10
N HIS A 52 7.00 -20.72 12.64
CA HIS A 52 6.49 -21.93 11.98
C HIS A 52 6.54 -21.81 10.44
N PRO A 53 7.07 -22.79 9.69
CA PRO A 53 7.12 -22.79 8.21
C PRO A 53 5.77 -22.54 7.54
N VAL A 54 4.68 -22.87 8.23
CA VAL A 54 3.31 -22.69 7.76
C VAL A 54 2.92 -21.21 7.70
N ALA A 55 3.31 -20.39 8.68
CA ALA A 55 3.03 -18.96 8.67
C ALA A 55 3.81 -18.24 7.55
N GLN A 56 5.02 -18.71 7.27
CA GLN A 56 5.85 -18.21 6.17
C GLN A 56 5.25 -18.57 4.81
N ASN A 57 4.75 -19.82 4.64
CA ASN A 57 4.02 -20.21 3.43
C ASN A 57 2.74 -19.40 3.23
N ALA A 58 2.01 -19.08 4.31
CA ALA A 58 0.84 -18.21 4.25
C ALA A 58 1.23 -16.79 3.79
N ALA A 59 2.29 -16.20 4.35
CA ALA A 59 2.80 -14.89 3.90
C ALA A 59 3.19 -14.91 2.41
N HIS A 60 3.88 -15.95 1.94
CA HIS A 60 4.33 -16.07 0.56
C HIS A 60 3.17 -16.09 -0.45
N ARG A 61 2.02 -16.69 -0.10
CA ARG A 61 0.80 -16.65 -0.93
C ARG A 61 0.35 -15.22 -1.21
N TRP A 62 0.50 -14.33 -0.23
CA TRP A 62 0.16 -12.91 -0.31
C TRP A 62 1.30 -12.05 -0.91
N GLY A 63 2.42 -12.67 -1.28
CA GLY A 63 3.61 -11.97 -1.76
C GLY A 63 4.37 -11.24 -0.66
N LEU A 64 4.23 -11.66 0.59
CA LEU A 64 4.94 -11.10 1.75
C LEU A 64 5.91 -12.13 2.33
N ARG A 65 7.01 -11.67 2.93
CA ARG A 65 7.97 -12.50 3.69
C ARG A 65 7.41 -12.88 5.05
N LEU A 66 6.70 -11.94 5.69
CA LEU A 66 6.01 -12.09 6.96
C LEU A 66 4.62 -11.46 6.84
N LEU A 67 3.64 -12.02 7.54
CA LEU A 67 2.32 -11.39 7.65
C LEU A 67 2.43 -10.11 8.47
N GLU A 68 1.77 -9.07 7.98
CA GLU A 68 1.66 -7.75 8.63
C GLU A 68 0.24 -7.57 9.20
N ASP A 69 0.09 -6.81 10.29
CA ASP A 69 -1.21 -6.59 10.94
C ASP A 69 -2.17 -5.79 10.03
N PRO A 70 -3.30 -6.38 9.57
CA PRO A 70 -4.23 -5.70 8.68
C PRO A 70 -4.94 -4.48 9.30
N VAL A 71 -4.88 -4.32 10.63
CA VAL A 71 -5.40 -3.14 11.33
C VAL A 71 -4.54 -1.91 11.05
N LEU A 72 -3.24 -2.09 10.80
CA LEU A 72 -2.32 -1.00 10.47
C LEU A 72 -2.54 -0.53 9.04
N ASP A 73 -2.79 0.76 8.86
CA ASP A 73 -2.80 1.39 7.54
C ASP A 73 -1.37 1.64 7.04
N ALA A 74 -1.22 2.03 5.78
CA ALA A 74 0.07 2.14 5.11
C ALA A 74 1.00 3.24 5.66
N ARG A 75 0.56 4.04 6.62
CA ARG A 75 1.42 4.98 7.36
C ARG A 75 2.18 4.28 8.48
N ASP A 76 1.62 3.20 9.02
CA ASP A 76 2.12 2.48 10.18
C ASP A 76 2.53 1.03 9.87
N ALA A 77 2.04 0.46 8.77
CA ALA A 77 2.31 -0.90 8.35
C ALA A 77 3.58 -1.02 7.49
N HIS A 78 4.25 -2.17 7.59
CA HIS A 78 5.53 -2.43 6.94
C HIS A 78 5.53 -3.78 6.19
N PRO A 79 4.74 -3.90 5.12
CA PRO A 79 4.65 -5.15 4.39
C PRO A 79 6.00 -5.51 3.75
N ALA A 80 6.54 -6.66 4.16
CA ALA A 80 7.80 -7.20 3.67
C ALA A 80 7.61 -7.89 2.30
N TRP A 81 7.38 -7.12 1.23
CA TRP A 81 7.08 -7.64 -0.11
C TRP A 81 8.17 -8.57 -0.69
N LEU A 82 7.74 -9.60 -1.44
CA LEU A 82 8.58 -10.63 -2.07
C LEU A 82 8.25 -10.84 -3.56
N PRO A 83 9.23 -10.78 -4.48
CA PRO A 83 10.64 -10.51 -4.25
C PRO A 83 10.89 -9.05 -3.83
N GLY A 84 12.09 -8.75 -3.33
CA GLY A 84 12.46 -7.38 -2.97
C GLY A 84 12.27 -6.42 -4.15
N HIS A 85 11.67 -5.26 -3.87
CA HIS A 85 11.17 -4.30 -4.86
C HIS A 85 12.27 -3.33 -5.34
N ASP A 86 12.17 -2.82 -6.57
CA ASP A 86 13.15 -1.90 -7.16
C ASP A 86 13.20 -0.52 -6.47
N ALA A 87 12.08 -0.10 -5.87
CA ALA A 87 11.99 1.07 -5.00
C ALA A 87 12.77 0.94 -3.68
N VAL A 88 13.20 -0.27 -3.28
CA VAL A 88 14.00 -0.47 -2.07
C VAL A 88 15.48 -0.34 -2.41
N VAL A 89 16.15 0.62 -1.79
CA VAL A 89 17.60 0.83 -1.91
C VAL A 89 18.31 -0.05 -0.89
N GLN A 90 19.28 -0.85 -1.31
CA GLN A 90 20.09 -1.64 -0.38
C GLN A 90 21.31 -0.83 0.05
N LEU A 91 21.51 -0.67 1.35
CA LEU A 91 22.64 0.04 1.95
C LEU A 91 23.60 -0.98 2.53
N HIS A 92 24.88 -0.87 2.15
CA HIS A 92 25.94 -1.79 2.57
C HIS A 92 27.14 -0.99 3.08
N PRO A 93 27.91 -1.51 4.05
CA PRO A 93 29.22 -0.96 4.35
C PRO A 93 30.07 -0.91 3.08
N ASP A 94 30.66 0.24 2.81
CA ASP A 94 31.65 0.35 1.74
C ASP A 94 32.95 -0.32 2.20
N THR A 95 33.38 -1.35 1.47
CA THR A 95 34.55 -2.16 1.84
C THR A 95 35.87 -1.53 1.41
N ASP A 96 35.84 -0.54 0.51
CA ASP A 96 37.04 0.17 0.02
C ASP A 96 36.70 1.65 -0.23
N PRO A 97 36.42 2.42 0.84
CA PRO A 97 35.88 3.76 0.70
C PRO A 97 36.95 4.76 0.23
N PRO A 98 36.67 5.61 -0.77
CA PRO A 98 37.52 6.75 -1.08
C PRO A 98 37.55 7.76 0.08
N PRO A 99 38.55 8.67 0.14
CA PRO A 99 38.68 9.66 1.23
C PRO A 99 37.45 10.57 1.45
N ASP A 100 36.62 10.76 0.43
CA ASP A 100 35.40 11.56 0.42
C ASP A 100 34.11 10.71 0.34
N ALA A 101 34.20 9.43 0.72
CA ALA A 101 33.05 8.53 0.72
C ALA A 101 31.90 9.09 1.57
N ALA A 102 30.67 8.96 1.05
CA ALA A 102 29.49 9.34 1.80
C ALA A 102 29.34 8.43 3.04
N ALA A 103 29.21 9.03 4.22
CA ALA A 103 28.87 8.31 5.43
C ALA A 103 27.37 7.99 5.48
N PHE A 104 27.02 6.82 5.99
CA PHE A 104 25.65 6.52 6.40
C PHE A 104 25.30 7.38 7.61
N ALA A 105 24.47 8.38 7.39
CA ALA A 105 24.02 9.30 8.44
C ALA A 105 22.53 9.07 8.72
N PHE A 106 22.22 8.09 9.56
CA PHE A 106 20.86 7.67 9.90
C PHE A 106 19.99 8.86 10.35
N TRP A 107 20.56 9.72 11.19
CA TRP A 107 19.84 10.88 11.74
C TRP A 107 19.59 11.98 10.71
N HIS A 108 20.37 12.04 9.63
CA HIS A 108 20.22 13.02 8.55
C HIS A 108 19.19 12.62 7.49
N ILE A 109 18.72 11.37 7.52
CA ILE A 109 17.62 10.94 6.63
C ILE A 109 16.35 11.70 7.07
N PRO A 110 15.74 12.52 6.19
CA PRO A 110 14.62 13.37 6.55
C PRO A 110 13.34 12.56 6.75
N GLY A 111 12.43 13.10 7.55
CA GLY A 111 11.12 12.51 7.80
C GLY A 111 11.06 11.56 8.99
N HIS A 112 9.86 11.00 9.20
CA HIS A 112 9.57 10.02 10.22
C HIS A 112 10.19 8.68 9.83
N LYS A 113 11.12 8.19 10.65
CA LYS A 113 11.88 6.96 10.41
C LYS A 113 11.29 5.81 11.21
N GLN A 114 11.05 4.69 10.55
CA GLN A 114 10.69 3.43 11.16
C GLN A 114 11.74 2.39 10.78
N LEU A 115 12.28 1.69 11.78
CA LEU A 115 13.28 0.66 11.62
C LEU A 115 12.72 -0.66 12.18
N LEU A 116 12.71 -1.70 11.37
CA LEU A 116 12.15 -3.00 11.73
C LEU A 116 12.94 -4.15 11.10
N HIS A 117 12.69 -5.36 11.58
CA HIS A 117 13.24 -6.58 10.99
C HIS A 117 12.21 -7.24 10.07
N ASP A 118 12.51 -7.35 8.77
CA ASP A 118 11.56 -7.84 7.76
C ASP A 118 11.48 -9.38 7.69
N GLY A 119 12.29 -10.08 8.50
CA GLY A 119 12.45 -11.54 8.49
C GLY A 119 13.71 -12.01 7.77
N LYS A 120 14.43 -11.12 7.08
CA LYS A 120 15.75 -11.36 6.48
C LYS A 120 16.80 -10.38 7.01
N GLY A 121 16.45 -9.12 7.21
CA GLY A 121 17.36 -8.08 7.69
C GLY A 121 16.61 -6.85 8.17
N LEU A 122 17.34 -5.76 8.36
CA LEU A 122 16.78 -4.50 8.79
C LEU A 122 16.19 -3.73 7.60
N ALA A 123 14.91 -3.36 7.72
CA ALA A 123 14.24 -2.46 6.80
C ALA A 123 14.05 -1.09 7.46
N LEU A 124 14.47 -0.04 6.79
CA LEU A 124 14.28 1.35 7.20
C LEU A 124 13.33 2.03 6.22
N ILE A 125 12.24 2.60 6.74
CA ILE A 125 11.32 3.43 5.96
C ILE A 125 11.38 4.86 6.51
N ALA A 126 11.55 5.82 5.61
CA ALA A 126 11.53 7.24 5.93
C ALA A 126 10.35 7.90 5.20
N HIS A 127 9.35 8.30 5.99
CA HIS A 127 8.16 8.99 5.51
C HIS A 127 8.34 10.50 5.63
N SER A 128 8.21 11.19 4.52
CA SER A 128 8.01 12.63 4.49
C SER A 128 6.73 12.95 3.73
N PRO A 129 6.21 14.18 3.84
CA PRO A 129 4.97 14.52 3.15
C PRO A 129 5.06 14.28 1.63
N GLY A 130 4.45 13.19 1.15
CA GLY A 130 4.32 12.87 -0.28
C GLY A 130 5.51 12.10 -0.84
N HIS A 131 6.40 11.63 0.02
CA HIS A 131 7.54 10.82 -0.34
C HIS A 131 7.79 9.76 0.73
N CYS A 132 8.10 8.55 0.29
CA CYS A 132 8.44 7.44 1.15
C CYS A 132 9.69 6.76 0.59
N ALA A 133 10.79 6.89 1.31
CA ALA A 133 12.04 6.22 0.97
C ALA A 133 12.13 4.89 1.74
N ARG A 134 12.51 3.82 1.06
CA ARG A 134 12.68 2.50 1.66
C ARG A 134 14.09 1.98 1.45
N PHE A 135 14.67 1.48 2.53
CA PHE A 135 16.02 0.96 2.55
C PHE A 135 16.05 -0.43 3.16
N ALA A 136 16.86 -1.31 2.58
CA ALA A 136 17.30 -2.54 3.23
C ALA A 136 18.73 -2.30 3.76
N VAL A 137 18.90 -2.33 5.06
CA VAL A 137 20.16 -2.06 5.75
C VAL A 137 20.89 -3.38 5.96
N ALA A 138 22.09 -3.49 5.40
CA ALA A 138 22.92 -4.68 5.55
C ALA A 138 23.37 -4.84 7.02
N PRO A 139 23.56 -6.10 7.48
CA PRO A 139 24.14 -6.35 8.79
C PRO A 139 25.51 -5.67 8.92
N GLY A 140 25.75 -5.00 10.05
CA GLY A 140 27.02 -4.34 10.34
C GLY A 140 27.20 -2.95 9.73
N LEU A 141 26.20 -2.38 9.04
CA LEU A 141 26.22 -0.96 8.68
C LEU A 141 25.79 -0.12 9.89
N GLU A 142 26.69 0.75 10.36
CA GLU A 142 26.46 1.65 11.49
C GLU A 142 26.49 3.13 11.06
N ASP A 143 25.87 3.99 11.87
CA ASP A 143 25.92 5.45 11.67
C ASP A 143 27.37 5.94 11.67
N GLY A 144 27.73 6.74 10.66
CA GLY A 144 29.09 7.24 10.44
C GLY A 144 29.98 6.37 9.55
N MET A 145 29.61 5.12 9.25
CA MET A 145 30.39 4.27 8.34
C MET A 145 30.21 4.71 6.88
N ALA A 146 31.25 4.55 6.06
CA ALA A 146 31.13 4.74 4.62
C ALA A 146 30.09 3.76 4.03
N VAL A 147 29.23 4.24 3.15
CA VAL A 147 28.09 3.47 2.63
C VAL A 147 28.08 3.39 1.12
N ALA A 148 27.98 2.16 0.61
CA ALA A 148 27.64 1.87 -0.76
C ALA A 148 26.13 1.57 -0.87
N TYR A 149 25.52 1.93 -1.99
CA TYR A 149 24.12 1.62 -2.25
C TYR A 149 23.95 0.81 -3.54
N ALA A 150 23.03 -0.16 -3.49
CA ALA A 150 22.63 -0.94 -4.66
C ALA A 150 21.13 -0.84 -4.87
N ARG A 151 20.71 -0.69 -6.13
CA ARG A 151 19.29 -0.76 -6.52
C ARG A 151 19.10 -1.95 -7.43
N ARG A 152 18.00 -2.69 -7.23
CA ARG A 152 17.63 -3.75 -8.18
C ARG A 152 17.31 -3.08 -9.52
N GLY A 153 17.98 -3.49 -10.59
CA GLY A 153 17.74 -2.96 -11.92
C GLY A 153 16.30 -3.23 -12.37
N GLY A 154 15.51 -2.16 -12.52
CA GLY A 154 14.19 -2.18 -13.16
C GLY A 154 14.26 -1.63 -14.58
N ARG A 155 13.31 -1.99 -15.45
CA ARG A 155 13.13 -1.33 -16.74
C ARG A 155 12.80 0.15 -16.51
N GLY A 156 13.77 1.04 -16.71
CA GLY A 156 13.57 2.49 -16.68
C GLY A 156 14.04 3.24 -15.42
N SER A 157 14.86 2.65 -14.54
CA SER A 157 15.37 3.38 -13.37
C SER A 157 16.47 4.39 -13.77
N ALA A 158 16.09 5.64 -14.05
CA ALA A 158 16.97 6.77 -13.78
C ALA A 158 17.31 6.77 -12.27
N ALA A 159 18.57 7.05 -11.95
CA ALA A 159 19.02 7.22 -10.56
C ALA A 159 18.09 8.21 -9.84
N PRO A 160 17.76 8.00 -8.55
CA PRO A 160 17.12 9.07 -7.81
C PRO A 160 18.12 10.24 -7.78
N ALA A 161 17.77 11.34 -8.43
CA ALA A 161 18.33 12.63 -8.08
C ALA A 161 18.14 12.78 -6.57
N ARG A 162 19.20 13.20 -5.89
CA ARG A 162 19.17 13.62 -4.48
C ARG A 162 18.30 14.87 -4.38
N ASP A 163 16.99 14.73 -4.53
CA ASP A 163 16.07 15.83 -4.30
C ASP A 163 15.66 15.81 -2.84
N SER A 164 16.64 16.19 -2.01
CA SER A 164 16.42 16.80 -0.71
C SER A 164 15.81 18.20 -0.93
N ALA A 165 14.60 18.27 -1.50
CA ALA A 165 13.97 19.54 -1.86
C ALA A 165 12.79 19.84 -0.93
N SER A 166 13.07 20.74 0.03
CA SER A 166 12.17 21.63 0.78
C SER A 166 10.82 21.08 1.26
N MET A 167 10.76 20.78 2.57
CA MET A 167 9.51 20.56 3.32
C MET A 167 8.53 21.76 3.31
N HIS A 168 8.90 22.91 2.72
CA HIS A 168 8.14 24.16 2.77
C HIS A 168 7.52 24.57 1.43
N ALA A 169 7.55 23.72 0.41
CA ALA A 169 6.88 24.00 -0.86
C ALA A 169 5.36 23.77 -0.72
N ALA A 170 4.56 24.75 -1.15
CA ALA A 170 3.13 24.54 -1.34
C ALA A 170 2.92 23.33 -2.25
N ARG A 171 2.18 22.33 -1.75
CA ARG A 171 2.00 21.09 -2.50
C ARG A 171 1.20 21.36 -3.77
N PRO A 172 1.61 20.78 -4.91
CA PRO A 172 0.79 20.82 -6.10
C PRO A 172 -0.56 20.16 -5.82
N ARG A 173 -1.60 20.64 -6.49
CA ARG A 173 -2.94 20.04 -6.43
C ARG A 173 -2.81 18.53 -6.71
N PRO A 174 -3.50 17.65 -5.95
CA PRO A 174 -3.44 16.22 -6.17
C PRO A 174 -3.77 15.87 -7.63
N PRO A 175 -2.98 15.02 -8.28
CA PRO A 175 -3.26 14.62 -9.65
C PRO A 175 -4.56 13.81 -9.72
N PRO A 176 -5.25 13.80 -10.86
CA PRO A 176 -6.48 13.02 -11.03
C PRO A 176 -6.33 11.53 -10.68
N ALA A 177 -5.15 10.94 -10.92
CA ALA A 177 -4.84 9.57 -10.56
C ALA A 177 -4.86 9.33 -9.04
N ALA A 178 -4.34 10.26 -8.23
CA ALA A 178 -4.37 10.14 -6.77
C ALA A 178 -5.79 10.23 -6.22
N LEU A 179 -6.61 11.14 -6.77
CA LEU A 179 -8.04 11.23 -6.43
C LEU A 179 -8.82 9.98 -6.86
N LEU A 180 -8.43 9.35 -7.98
CA LEU A 180 -9.02 8.09 -8.39
C LEU A 180 -8.73 6.97 -7.38
N GLU A 181 -7.48 6.84 -6.92
CA GLU A 181 -7.11 5.83 -5.90
C GLU A 181 -7.83 6.07 -4.58
N LEU A 182 -7.92 7.32 -4.12
CA LEU A 182 -8.69 7.70 -2.94
C LEU A 182 -10.15 7.23 -3.04
N HIS A 183 -10.84 7.62 -4.10
CA HIS A 183 -12.24 7.22 -4.29
C HIS A 183 -12.41 5.71 -4.52
N THR A 184 -11.41 5.04 -5.08
CA THR A 184 -11.44 3.58 -5.27
C THR A 184 -11.36 2.86 -3.93
N LEU A 185 -10.48 3.30 -3.02
CA LEU A 185 -10.41 2.76 -1.66
C LEU A 185 -11.69 3.05 -0.86
N GLN A 186 -12.21 4.28 -0.92
CA GLN A 186 -13.47 4.62 -0.26
C GLN A 186 -14.65 3.79 -0.80
N ALA A 187 -14.73 3.59 -2.12
CA ALA A 187 -15.74 2.74 -2.74
C ALA A 187 -15.59 1.26 -2.35
N LEU A 188 -14.36 0.77 -2.17
CA LEU A 188 -14.10 -0.59 -1.68
C LEU A 188 -14.62 -0.75 -0.25
N ASP A 189 -14.29 0.17 0.65
CA ASP A 189 -14.75 0.12 2.04
C ASP A 189 -16.28 0.24 2.13
N ALA A 190 -16.90 1.08 1.30
CA ALA A 190 -18.35 1.14 1.16
C ALA A 190 -18.95 -0.21 0.71
N THR A 191 -18.33 -0.86 -0.27
CA THR A 191 -18.75 -2.18 -0.76
C THR A 191 -18.63 -3.25 0.31
N LEU A 192 -17.52 -3.28 1.06
CA LEU A 192 -17.28 -4.21 2.16
C LEU A 192 -18.26 -3.98 3.33
N ALA A 193 -18.68 -2.73 3.54
CA ALA A 193 -19.72 -2.37 4.50
C ALA A 193 -21.15 -2.67 4.01
N GLY A 194 -21.33 -3.21 2.80
CA GLY A 194 -22.64 -3.55 2.24
C GLY A 194 -23.45 -2.35 1.72
N ALA A 195 -22.81 -1.20 1.51
CA ALA A 195 -23.48 0.00 1.01
C ALA A 195 -23.99 -0.21 -0.43
N SER A 196 -25.18 0.31 -0.71
CA SER A 196 -25.72 0.37 -2.05
C SER A 196 -24.91 1.34 -2.93
N LEU A 197 -25.03 1.19 -4.25
CA LEU A 197 -24.40 2.14 -5.19
C LEU A 197 -24.86 3.58 -4.97
N ARG A 198 -26.11 3.78 -4.50
CA ARG A 198 -26.65 5.12 -4.25
C ARG A 198 -26.02 5.74 -3.00
N GLU A 199 -25.99 5.00 -1.89
CA GLU A 199 -25.33 5.47 -0.65
C GLU A 199 -23.85 5.78 -0.91
N MET A 200 -23.17 4.91 -1.68
CA MET A 200 -21.79 5.16 -2.10
C MET A 200 -21.67 6.46 -2.92
N ALA A 201 -22.59 6.72 -3.85
CA ALA A 201 -22.60 7.96 -4.62
C ALA A 201 -22.80 9.20 -3.72
N GLU A 202 -23.70 9.12 -2.74
CA GLU A 202 -23.99 10.19 -1.80
C GLU A 202 -22.76 10.47 -0.91
N GLY A 203 -22.06 9.43 -0.44
CA GLY A 203 -20.85 9.59 0.36
C GLY A 203 -19.63 10.11 -0.43
N LEU A 204 -19.50 9.74 -1.71
CA LEU A 204 -18.35 10.17 -2.54
C LEU A 204 -18.56 11.53 -3.20
N PHE A 205 -19.79 11.86 -3.61
CA PHE A 205 -20.08 13.02 -4.46
C PHE A 205 -21.12 13.98 -3.85
N GLY A 206 -21.71 13.64 -2.71
CA GLY A 206 -22.71 14.44 -2.03
C GLY A 206 -24.15 14.14 -2.48
N ALA A 207 -25.10 14.39 -1.58
CA ALA A 207 -26.53 14.15 -1.83
C ALA A 207 -27.09 15.00 -2.98
N ASP A 208 -26.65 16.26 -3.12
CA ASP A 208 -27.13 17.16 -4.18
C ASP A 208 -26.78 16.67 -5.59
N ALA A 209 -25.57 16.11 -5.75
CA ALA A 209 -25.14 15.53 -7.01
C ALA A 209 -25.98 14.29 -7.38
N VAL A 210 -26.29 13.45 -6.38
CA VAL A 210 -27.14 12.27 -6.56
C VAL A 210 -28.59 12.68 -6.85
N ALA A 211 -29.12 13.69 -6.18
CA ALA A 211 -30.47 14.19 -6.45
C ALA A 211 -30.63 14.71 -7.89
N THR A 212 -29.55 15.25 -8.47
CA THR A 212 -29.56 15.84 -9.81
C THR A 212 -29.34 14.81 -10.92
N ASP A 213 -28.44 13.83 -10.72
CA ASP A 213 -27.89 13.00 -11.82
C ASP A 213 -27.98 11.47 -11.56
N TRP A 214 -28.87 11.03 -10.67
CA TRP A 214 -29.04 9.60 -10.37
C TRP A 214 -30.16 8.92 -11.18
N HIS A 215 -29.77 8.22 -12.24
CA HIS A 215 -30.67 7.40 -13.03
C HIS A 215 -29.99 6.11 -13.54
N ALA A 216 -30.76 5.19 -14.13
CA ALA A 216 -30.31 3.84 -14.48
C ALA A 216 -29.07 3.83 -15.41
N ASP A 217 -29.07 4.73 -16.40
CA ASP A 217 -28.01 4.87 -17.41
C ASP A 217 -27.12 6.11 -17.19
N GLY A 218 -27.13 6.68 -15.98
CA GLY A 218 -26.40 7.93 -15.67
C GLY A 218 -24.90 7.74 -15.49
N ASP A 219 -24.13 8.76 -15.86
CA ASP A 219 -22.68 8.78 -15.77
C ASP A 219 -22.20 8.63 -14.31
N LEU A 220 -22.90 9.25 -13.36
CA LEU A 220 -22.62 9.13 -11.94
C LEU A 220 -22.71 7.68 -11.45
N ARG A 221 -23.82 7.01 -11.78
CA ARG A 221 -24.02 5.59 -11.43
C ARG A 221 -22.97 4.69 -12.09
N ALA A 222 -22.66 4.94 -13.36
CA ALA A 222 -21.63 4.20 -14.08
C ALA A 222 -20.24 4.40 -13.47
N ARG A 223 -19.90 5.63 -13.04
CA ARG A 223 -18.65 5.97 -12.36
C ARG A 223 -18.51 5.24 -11.03
N VAL A 224 -19.53 5.29 -10.17
CA VAL A 224 -19.53 4.59 -8.88
C VAL A 224 -19.36 3.08 -9.06
N ARG A 225 -20.08 2.49 -10.02
CA ARG A 225 -19.93 1.07 -10.38
C ARG A 225 -18.52 0.72 -10.82
N ARG A 226 -17.85 1.59 -11.60
CA ARG A 226 -16.45 1.39 -12.02
C ARG A 226 -15.49 1.47 -10.84
N LEU A 227 -15.70 2.39 -9.89
CA LEU A 227 -14.88 2.50 -8.68
C LEU A 227 -15.00 1.23 -7.82
N ALA A 228 -16.22 0.76 -7.56
CA ALA A 228 -16.44 -0.47 -6.79
C ALA A 228 -15.78 -1.69 -7.44
N ARG A 229 -15.96 -1.88 -8.75
CA ARG A 229 -15.32 -2.97 -9.51
C ARG A 229 -13.79 -2.88 -9.49
N ARG A 230 -13.24 -1.67 -9.61
CA ARG A 230 -11.79 -1.43 -9.55
C ARG A 230 -11.24 -1.79 -8.17
N GLY A 231 -11.91 -1.35 -7.09
CA GLY A 231 -11.54 -1.65 -5.72
C GLY A 231 -11.51 -3.17 -5.44
N ASP A 232 -12.57 -3.87 -5.83
CA ASP A 232 -12.66 -5.34 -5.68
C ASP A 232 -11.55 -6.06 -6.48
N ALA A 233 -11.30 -5.65 -7.73
CA ALA A 233 -10.25 -6.22 -8.55
C ALA A 233 -8.84 -5.99 -7.98
N LEU A 234 -8.58 -4.80 -7.40
CA LEU A 234 -7.33 -4.49 -6.71
C LEU A 234 -7.16 -5.34 -5.46
N MET A 235 -8.17 -5.39 -4.60
CA MET A 235 -8.18 -6.24 -3.40
C MET A 235 -7.93 -7.71 -3.73
N ARG A 236 -8.66 -8.30 -4.70
CA ARG A 236 -8.61 -9.74 -5.02
C ARG A 236 -7.37 -10.20 -5.79
N GLY A 237 -6.40 -9.32 -6.03
CA GLY A 237 -5.12 -9.72 -6.59
C GLY A 237 -4.48 -8.72 -7.54
N SER A 238 -5.20 -7.70 -8.03
CA SER A 238 -4.57 -6.69 -8.90
C SER A 238 -3.62 -5.77 -8.12
N TYR A 239 -3.69 -5.74 -6.78
CA TYR A 239 -2.66 -5.11 -5.91
C TYR A 239 -1.26 -5.66 -6.21
N ARG A 240 -1.16 -6.92 -6.67
CA ARG A 240 0.11 -7.53 -7.06
C ARG A 240 0.82 -6.76 -8.16
N ARG A 241 0.09 -6.10 -9.07
CA ARG A 241 0.69 -5.22 -10.09
C ARG A 241 1.30 -3.95 -9.47
N LEU A 242 0.64 -3.38 -8.45
CA LEU A 242 1.14 -2.23 -7.71
C LEU A 242 2.41 -2.59 -6.90
N ALA A 243 2.45 -3.82 -6.37
CA ALA A 243 3.59 -4.37 -5.67
C ALA A 243 4.65 -5.04 -6.57
N GLN A 244 4.52 -4.94 -7.90
CA GLN A 244 5.39 -5.60 -8.90
C GLN A 244 5.61 -7.11 -8.67
N LEU A 245 4.59 -7.78 -8.12
CA LEU A 245 4.58 -9.21 -7.87
C LEU A 245 4.16 -9.98 -9.13
N PRO A 246 4.62 -11.24 -9.29
CA PRO A 246 4.08 -12.11 -10.33
C PRO A 246 2.55 -12.23 -10.19
N PRO A 247 1.79 -12.37 -11.29
CA PRO A 247 0.37 -12.67 -11.22
C PRO A 247 0.11 -13.94 -10.40
N LEU A 248 -1.07 -14.05 -9.80
CA LEU A 248 -1.48 -15.35 -9.27
C LEU A 248 -1.57 -16.31 -10.46
N GLU A 249 -0.91 -17.46 -10.39
CA GLU A 249 -1.13 -18.51 -11.36
C GLU A 249 -2.64 -18.75 -11.42
N LYS A 250 -3.23 -18.67 -12.62
CA LYS A 250 -4.64 -18.98 -12.81
C LYS A 250 -4.82 -20.47 -12.54
N GLY A 251 -5.04 -20.80 -11.28
CA GLY A 251 -5.17 -22.16 -10.80
C GLY A 251 -6.19 -22.21 -9.68
N ARG A 252 -7.39 -22.70 -10.02
CA ARG A 252 -8.36 -23.32 -9.10
C ARG A 252 -9.28 -22.42 -8.26
N PHE A 253 -9.75 -21.29 -8.79
CA PHE A 253 -10.93 -20.59 -8.25
C PHE A 253 -11.94 -20.09 -9.29
N GLU A 254 -11.70 -20.32 -10.59
CA GLU A 254 -12.81 -20.32 -11.55
C GLU A 254 -13.44 -21.71 -11.52
N GLU A 255 -14.41 -21.90 -10.61
CA GLU A 255 -15.52 -22.78 -10.94
C GLU A 255 -16.16 -22.19 -12.19
N ASP A 256 -15.82 -22.82 -13.30
CA ASP A 256 -16.42 -22.66 -14.61
C ASP A 256 -17.93 -22.84 -14.40
N ALA A 257 -18.64 -21.73 -14.19
CA ALA A 257 -20.08 -21.69 -14.16
C ALA A 257 -20.58 -21.91 -15.60
N LYS A 258 -20.41 -23.13 -16.10
CA LYS A 258 -21.26 -23.67 -17.15
C LYS A 258 -22.69 -23.65 -16.62
N ARG A 259 -23.42 -22.62 -17.02
CA ARG A 259 -24.88 -22.67 -17.00
C ARG A 259 -25.36 -23.37 -18.29
N PRO A 260 -26.46 -24.13 -18.17
CA PRO A 260 -27.04 -24.91 -19.27
C PRO A 260 -27.56 -24.03 -20.41
#